data_AF-A0A6A4WHL6-F1
#
_entry.id   AF-A0A6A4WHL6-F1
#
_cell.length_a   1.000
_cell.length_b   1.000
_cell.length_c   1.000
_cell.angle_alpha   90.00
_cell.angle_beta   90.00
_cell.angle_gamma   90.00
#
_symmetry.space_group_name_H-M   'P 1'
#
loop_
_entity.id
_entity.type
_entity.pdbx_description
1 polymer ?
#
loop_
_entity_poly.entity_id
_entity_poly.type
_entity_poly.pdbx_seq_one_letter_code
_entity_poly.pdbx_strand_id
1 'polypeptide(L)'
;MNIAKANILEAFCIRTGRPFVKYDAEGVGQSVIPDVEEVSFTKWFEDACYVVEHLTDGPQMLVSSSNGAWMALLMASRYPDRIHSTLMIGPGVNQCMDDDIYEGILASLDKETAARVRAGKPMRFKANWVGEVTGSKKFLDEMKAFRITNEQLHNIKCPVRIVHATDVSDVDVV
;
A
#
# COMPACT_ATOMS: atom_id res chain seq x y z
N MET A 1 -2.56 -2.79 13.78
CA MET A 1 -3.04 -1.67 12.93
C MET A 1 -4.15 -0.83 13.59
N ASN A 2 -3.93 0.48 13.82
CA ASN A 2 -4.98 1.42 14.23
C ASN A 2 -5.24 2.46 13.12
N ILE A 3 -5.75 1.99 11.98
CA ILE A 3 -6.12 2.85 10.85
C ILE A 3 -7.65 2.84 10.76
N ALA A 4 -8.28 4.01 10.85
CA ALA A 4 -9.74 4.11 10.94
C ALA A 4 -10.47 3.41 9.80
N LYS A 5 -10.01 3.55 8.55
CA LYS A 5 -10.58 2.87 7.39
C LYS A 5 -10.62 1.35 7.56
N ALA A 6 -9.51 0.75 8.03
CA ALA A 6 -9.42 -0.69 8.25
C ALA A 6 -10.31 -1.14 9.41
N ASN A 7 -10.39 -0.34 10.49
CA ASN A 7 -11.23 -0.64 11.65
C ASN A 7 -12.74 -0.51 11.33
N ILE A 8 -13.14 0.47 10.52
CA ILE A 8 -14.52 0.62 10.05
C ILE A 8 -14.93 -0.60 9.21
N LEU A 9 -14.04 -1.06 8.32
CA LEU A 9 -14.30 -2.25 7.50
C LEU A 9 -14.36 -3.52 8.34
N GLU A 10 -13.47 -3.69 9.32
CA GLU A 10 -13.52 -4.78 10.28
C GLU A 10 -14.86 -4.81 11.03
N ALA A 11 -15.29 -3.67 11.58
CA ALA A 11 -16.56 -3.56 12.28
C ALA A 11 -17.76 -3.87 11.38
N PHE A 12 -17.70 -3.48 10.10
CA PHE A 12 -18.71 -3.83 9.11
C PHE A 12 -18.75 -5.34 8.84
N CYS A 13 -17.60 -5.97 8.64
CA CYS A 13 -17.50 -7.41 8.39
C CYS A 13 -17.98 -8.23 9.59
N ILE A 14 -17.59 -7.84 10.82
CA ILE A 14 -18.09 -8.44 12.06
C ILE A 14 -19.62 -8.34 12.14
N ARG A 15 -20.18 -7.14 11.91
CA ARG A 15 -21.64 -6.91 11.99
C ARG A 15 -22.42 -7.69 10.93
N THR A 16 -21.81 -7.98 9.78
CA THR A 16 -22.48 -8.64 8.65
C THR A 16 -22.12 -10.12 8.51
N GLY A 17 -21.34 -10.68 9.43
CA GLY A 17 -20.94 -12.10 9.41
C GLY A 17 -20.03 -12.45 8.24
N ARG A 18 -19.16 -11.52 7.81
CA ARG A 18 -18.23 -11.73 6.69
C ARG A 18 -16.82 -12.04 7.20
N PRO A 19 -16.16 -13.09 6.68
CA PRO A 19 -14.73 -13.30 6.91
C PRO A 19 -13.92 -12.07 6.49
N PHE A 20 -12.91 -11.73 7.27
CA PHE A 20 -12.12 -10.53 7.06
C PHE A 20 -10.70 -10.72 7.57
N VAL A 21 -9.73 -10.27 6.78
CA VAL A 21 -8.32 -10.23 7.14
C VAL A 21 -7.79 -8.82 6.92
N LYS A 22 -7.10 -8.29 7.93
CA LYS A 22 -6.23 -7.11 7.84
C LYS A 22 -4.87 -7.49 8.41
N TYR A 23 -3.80 -6.92 7.86
CA TYR A 23 -2.44 -7.18 8.31
C TYR A 23 -1.61 -5.89 8.20
N ASP A 24 -0.60 -5.77 9.05
CA ASP A 24 0.40 -4.71 8.97
C ASP A 24 1.56 -5.21 8.09
N ALA A 25 1.91 -4.47 7.04
CA ALA A 25 3.08 -4.76 6.22
C ALA A 25 4.38 -4.54 7.01
N GLU A 26 5.48 -5.17 6.57
CA GLU A 26 6.79 -5.05 7.22
C GLU A 26 7.18 -3.58 7.52
N GLY A 27 7.53 -3.27 8.76
CA GLY A 27 7.92 -1.93 9.20
C GLY A 27 6.77 -0.94 9.40
N VAL A 28 5.52 -1.40 9.33
CA VAL A 28 4.31 -0.59 9.57
C VAL A 28 3.55 -1.11 10.80
N GLY A 29 2.96 -0.20 11.58
CA GLY A 29 2.04 -0.57 12.66
C GLY A 29 2.68 -1.50 13.69
N GLN A 30 2.16 -2.72 13.82
CA GLN A 30 2.63 -3.73 14.78
C GLN A 30 3.68 -4.69 14.20
N SER A 31 3.94 -4.65 12.88
CA SER A 31 4.95 -5.47 12.21
C SER A 31 6.32 -4.79 12.28
N VAL A 32 6.86 -4.65 13.50
CA VAL A 32 8.16 -3.97 13.73
C VAL A 32 9.30 -4.87 13.25
N ILE A 33 10.27 -4.29 12.54
CA ILE A 33 11.50 -4.97 12.15
C ILE A 33 12.74 -4.36 12.83
N PRO A 34 13.79 -5.17 13.08
CA PRO A 34 15.03 -4.67 13.68
C PRO A 34 15.78 -3.71 12.77
N ASP A 35 15.79 -3.99 11.46
CA ASP A 35 16.55 -3.23 10.48
C ASP A 35 15.61 -2.50 9.52
N VAL A 36 15.47 -1.20 9.72
CA VAL A 36 14.65 -0.35 8.84
C VAL A 36 15.24 -0.17 7.44
N GLU A 37 16.51 -0.52 7.21
CA GLU A 37 17.12 -0.55 5.87
C GLU A 37 16.56 -1.71 5.03
N GLU A 38 15.94 -2.71 5.67
CA GLU A 38 15.37 -3.90 5.03
C GLU A 38 13.92 -3.73 4.55
N VAL A 39 13.26 -2.61 4.86
CA VAL A 39 11.91 -2.30 4.35
C VAL A 39 11.97 -2.23 2.82
N SER A 40 11.12 -3.04 2.20
CA SER A 40 11.13 -3.27 0.75
C SER A 40 9.69 -3.31 0.23
N PHE A 41 9.45 -2.66 -0.91
CA PHE A 41 8.14 -2.72 -1.56
C PHE A 41 7.89 -4.13 -2.10
N THR A 42 8.95 -4.82 -2.52
CA THR A 42 8.89 -6.23 -2.91
C THR A 42 8.35 -7.10 -1.77
N LYS A 43 8.92 -6.97 -0.56
CA LYS A 43 8.44 -7.71 0.62
C LYS A 43 7.00 -7.36 0.98
N TRP A 44 6.60 -6.08 0.89
CA TRP A 44 5.20 -5.70 1.10
C TRP A 44 4.25 -6.41 0.13
N PHE A 45 4.65 -6.54 -1.14
CA PHE A 45 3.88 -7.26 -2.14
C PHE A 45 3.86 -8.78 -1.89
N GLU A 46 4.99 -9.36 -1.48
CA GLU A 46 5.08 -10.77 -1.08
C GLU A 46 4.19 -11.09 0.13
N ASP A 47 4.18 -10.22 1.15
CA ASP A 47 3.29 -10.34 2.31
C ASP A 47 1.81 -10.35 1.87
N ALA A 48 1.44 -9.46 0.94
CA ALA A 48 0.07 -9.40 0.42
C ALA A 48 -0.32 -10.69 -0.32
N CYS A 49 0.61 -11.23 -1.12
CA CYS A 49 0.43 -12.50 -1.80
C CYS A 49 0.28 -13.63 -0.77
N TYR A 50 1.14 -13.67 0.24
CA TYR A 50 1.12 -14.67 1.30
C TYR A 50 -0.21 -14.69 2.04
N VAL A 51 -0.76 -13.52 2.38
CA VAL A 51 -2.08 -13.42 3.02
C VAL A 51 -3.17 -14.06 2.15
N VAL A 52 -3.20 -13.77 0.85
CA VAL A 52 -4.21 -14.34 -0.05
C VAL A 52 -4.02 -15.83 -0.29
N GLU A 53 -2.78 -16.30 -0.37
CA GLU A 53 -2.47 -17.71 -0.64
C GLU A 53 -2.68 -18.60 0.59
N HIS A 54 -2.34 -18.11 1.78
CA HIS A 54 -2.23 -18.95 2.98
C HIS A 54 -3.23 -18.63 4.09
N LEU A 55 -3.80 -17.42 4.11
CA LEU A 55 -4.71 -16.98 5.18
C LEU A 55 -6.16 -16.80 4.70
N THR A 56 -6.45 -17.12 3.44
CA THR A 56 -7.80 -17.01 2.87
C THR A 56 -8.17 -18.20 2.01
N ASP A 57 -9.46 -18.51 1.96
CA ASP A 57 -10.03 -19.57 1.13
C ASP A 57 -11.05 -19.02 0.13
N GLY A 58 -11.08 -19.61 -1.06
CA GLY A 58 -12.02 -19.24 -2.12
C GLY A 58 -11.74 -17.87 -2.76
N PRO A 59 -12.74 -17.29 -3.44
CA PRO A 59 -12.61 -16.00 -4.11
C PRO A 59 -12.55 -14.82 -3.11
N GLN A 60 -11.58 -13.93 -3.29
CA GLN A 60 -11.31 -12.78 -2.42
C GLN A 60 -11.78 -11.46 -3.03
N MET A 61 -12.28 -10.57 -2.19
CA MET A 61 -12.48 -9.15 -2.51
C MET A 61 -11.37 -8.34 -1.84
N LEU A 62 -10.56 -7.65 -2.63
CA LEU A 62 -9.53 -6.75 -2.10
C LEU A 62 -10.14 -5.37 -1.84
N VAL A 63 -9.94 -4.85 -0.62
CA VAL A 63 -10.27 -3.45 -0.30
C VAL A 63 -8.98 -2.73 0.01
N SER A 64 -8.70 -1.66 -0.73
CA SER A 64 -7.39 -1.02 -0.72
C SER A 64 -7.49 0.50 -0.78
N SER A 65 -6.43 1.17 -0.32
CA SER A 65 -6.33 2.64 -0.32
C SER A 65 -4.95 3.08 -0.80
N SER A 66 -4.87 4.19 -1.55
CA SER A 66 -3.59 4.77 -2.02
C SER A 66 -2.68 3.73 -2.69
N ASN A 67 -1.44 3.54 -2.21
CA ASN A 67 -0.49 2.54 -2.71
C ASN A 67 -1.04 1.10 -2.67
N GLY A 68 -1.94 0.79 -1.74
CA GLY A 68 -2.57 -0.53 -1.69
C GLY A 68 -3.40 -0.84 -2.95
N ALA A 69 -3.90 0.18 -3.65
CA ALA A 69 -4.62 0.00 -4.92
C ALA A 69 -3.69 -0.53 -6.02
N TRP A 70 -2.45 -0.07 -6.05
CA TRP A 70 -1.45 -0.58 -6.98
C TRP A 70 -1.14 -2.06 -6.70
N MET A 71 -0.91 -2.43 -5.44
CA MET A 71 -0.73 -3.82 -5.03
C MET A 71 -1.97 -4.67 -5.40
N ALA A 72 -3.18 -4.15 -5.17
CA ALA A 72 -4.42 -4.84 -5.52
C ALA A 72 -4.56 -5.12 -7.02
N LEU A 73 -4.15 -4.19 -7.89
CA LEU A 73 -4.16 -4.41 -9.35
C LEU A 73 -3.09 -5.43 -9.78
N LEU A 74 -1.89 -5.37 -9.20
CA LEU A 74 -0.85 -6.35 -9.45
C LEU A 74 -1.29 -7.77 -9.02
N MET A 75 -1.92 -7.88 -7.85
CA MET A 75 -2.49 -9.14 -7.37
C MET A 75 -3.65 -9.62 -8.23
N ALA A 76 -4.55 -8.73 -8.66
CA ALA A 76 -5.65 -9.09 -9.54
C ALA A 76 -5.15 -9.58 -10.91
N SER A 77 -4.02 -9.05 -11.39
CA SER A 77 -3.34 -9.56 -12.59
C SER A 77 -2.66 -10.91 -12.34
N ARG A 78 -2.07 -11.12 -11.16
CA ARG A 78 -1.31 -12.35 -10.82
C ARG A 78 -2.22 -13.52 -10.46
N TYR A 79 -3.37 -13.26 -9.87
CA TYR A 79 -4.31 -14.25 -9.36
C TYR A 79 -5.74 -14.02 -9.89
N PRO A 80 -5.95 -14.04 -11.22
CA PRO A 80 -7.23 -13.69 -11.83
C PRO A 80 -8.40 -14.58 -11.37
N ASP A 81 -8.13 -15.83 -11.00
CA ASP A 81 -9.15 -16.78 -10.51
C ASP A 81 -9.43 -16.67 -9.00
N ARG A 82 -8.51 -16.07 -8.23
CA ARG A 82 -8.67 -15.87 -6.78
C ARG A 82 -9.21 -14.50 -6.45
N ILE A 83 -8.82 -13.45 -7.16
CA ILE A 83 -9.28 -12.09 -6.89
C ILE A 83 -10.58 -11.83 -7.65
N HIS A 84 -11.71 -11.95 -6.94
CA HIS A 84 -13.04 -11.81 -7.51
C HIS A 84 -13.45 -10.36 -7.78
N SER A 85 -12.96 -9.40 -6.99
CA SER A 85 -13.19 -7.97 -7.19
C SER A 85 -12.22 -7.12 -6.38
N THR A 86 -12.08 -5.84 -6.74
CA THR A 86 -11.32 -4.87 -5.98
C THR A 86 -12.09 -3.56 -5.78
N LEU A 87 -12.08 -3.05 -4.55
CA LEU A 87 -12.54 -1.72 -4.18
C LEU A 87 -11.31 -0.87 -3.80
N MET A 88 -11.09 0.23 -4.52
CA MET A 88 -9.95 1.11 -4.36
C MET A 88 -10.40 2.50 -3.92
N ILE A 89 -9.86 2.98 -2.80
CA ILE A 89 -10.19 4.28 -2.20
C ILE A 89 -9.00 5.23 -2.41
N GLY A 90 -9.17 6.25 -3.23
CA GLY A 90 -8.09 7.20 -3.58
C GLY A 90 -6.84 6.49 -4.10
N PRO A 91 -6.92 5.76 -5.24
CA PRO A 91 -5.82 4.94 -5.74
C PRO A 91 -4.59 5.78 -6.12
N GLY A 92 -3.42 5.35 -5.65
CA GLY A 92 -2.11 5.94 -5.97
C GLY A 92 -1.28 5.01 -6.86
N VAL A 93 -1.76 4.73 -8.07
CA VAL A 93 -1.16 3.75 -8.98
C VAL A 93 -0.03 4.41 -9.79
N ASN A 94 1.15 3.79 -9.82
CA ASN A 94 2.33 4.32 -10.51
C ASN A 94 2.70 5.76 -10.09
N GLN A 95 2.37 6.20 -8.88
CA GLN A 95 2.59 7.60 -8.47
C GLN A 95 4.06 7.94 -8.17
N CYS A 96 4.93 6.94 -8.01
CA CYS A 96 6.36 7.11 -7.72
C CYS A 96 7.26 6.73 -8.92
N MET A 97 6.81 6.98 -10.15
CA MET A 97 7.61 6.67 -11.35
C MET A 97 8.79 7.64 -11.51
N ASP A 98 8.57 8.89 -11.14
CA ASP A 98 9.59 9.92 -11.11
C ASP A 98 10.09 10.13 -9.67
N ASP A 99 11.20 10.86 -9.54
CA ASP A 99 11.81 11.17 -8.23
C ASP A 99 11.15 12.41 -7.57
N ASP A 100 10.02 12.90 -8.08
CA ASP A 100 9.35 14.12 -7.60
C ASP A 100 8.83 13.97 -6.16
N ILE A 101 8.20 12.84 -5.82
CA ILE A 101 7.78 12.52 -4.46
C ILE A 101 9.00 12.42 -3.55
N TYR A 102 10.08 11.77 -4.01
CA TYR A 102 11.31 11.63 -3.25
C TYR A 102 11.94 12.99 -2.93
N GLU A 103 12.14 13.83 -3.95
CA GLU A 103 12.71 15.16 -3.81
C GLU A 103 11.78 16.09 -3.02
N GLY A 104 10.46 15.96 -3.18
CA GLY A 104 9.47 16.68 -2.38
C GLY A 104 9.56 16.33 -0.90
N ILE A 105 9.73 15.06 -0.56
CA ILE A 105 9.96 14.65 0.83
C ILE A 105 11.32 15.17 1.31
N LEU A 106 12.40 14.99 0.54
CA LEU A 106 13.72 15.51 0.92
C LEU A 106 13.73 17.02 1.18
N ALA A 107 12.97 17.78 0.40
CA ALA A 107 12.82 19.23 0.57
C ALA A 107 12.04 19.62 1.84
N SER A 108 11.22 18.70 2.38
CA SER A 108 10.49 18.90 3.65
C SER A 108 11.31 18.56 4.90
N LEU A 109 12.45 17.88 4.75
CA LEU A 109 13.34 17.49 5.85
C LEU A 109 14.34 18.60 6.19
N ASP A 110 14.92 18.53 7.39
CA ASP A 110 16.09 19.31 7.72
C ASP A 110 17.32 18.87 6.90
N LYS A 111 18.32 19.77 6.78
CA LYS A 111 19.49 19.56 5.92
C LYS A 111 20.32 18.32 6.30
N GLU A 112 20.42 18.01 7.59
CA GLU A 112 21.22 16.88 8.06
C GLU A 112 20.53 15.57 7.71
N THR A 113 19.23 15.47 8.00
CA THR A 113 18.41 14.30 7.63
C THR A 113 18.38 14.10 6.12
N ALA A 114 18.16 15.17 5.33
CA ALA A 114 18.17 15.08 3.88
C ALA A 114 19.53 14.60 3.33
N ALA A 115 20.65 15.05 3.89
CA ALA A 115 21.98 14.61 3.48
C ALA A 115 22.21 13.11 3.79
N ARG A 116 21.76 12.64 4.96
CA ARG A 116 21.82 11.21 5.33
C ARG A 116 21.00 10.35 4.39
N VAL A 117 19.77 10.78 4.05
CA VAL A 117 18.90 10.04 3.13
C VAL A 117 19.51 9.99 1.73
N ARG A 118 20.09 11.10 1.24
CA ARG A 118 20.85 11.12 -0.02
C ARG A 118 22.07 10.19 -0.01
N ALA A 119 22.68 9.95 1.15
CA ALA A 119 23.77 8.98 1.33
C ALA A 119 23.29 7.52 1.43
N GLY A 120 22.00 7.25 1.18
CA GLY A 120 21.43 5.90 1.13
C GLY A 120 20.84 5.41 2.45
N LYS A 121 20.77 6.25 3.49
CA LYS A 121 20.14 5.88 4.76
C LYS A 121 18.61 5.94 4.66
N PRO A 122 17.87 5.05 5.35
CA PRO A 122 16.42 5.16 5.39
C PRO A 122 15.99 6.45 6.06
N MET A 123 14.85 6.92 5.59
CA MET A 123 14.13 8.06 6.12
C MET A 123 13.00 7.54 7.00
N ARG A 124 12.88 8.09 8.21
CA ARG A 124 11.66 7.97 8.99
C ARG A 124 10.93 9.29 8.94
N PHE A 125 9.66 9.26 8.57
CA PHE A 125 8.81 10.44 8.55
C PHE A 125 7.46 10.11 9.17
N LYS A 126 6.85 11.10 9.81
CA LYS A 126 5.53 10.95 10.39
C LYS A 126 4.48 11.26 9.32
N ALA A 127 3.75 10.24 8.91
CA ALA A 127 2.58 10.36 8.06
C ALA A 127 1.32 10.54 8.92
N ASN A 128 0.48 11.51 8.56
CA ASN A 128 -0.72 11.85 9.33
C ASN A 128 -1.74 10.71 9.41
N TRP A 129 -1.69 9.75 8.49
CA TRP A 129 -2.68 8.66 8.37
C TRP A 129 -2.27 7.33 9.00
N VAL A 130 -0.99 7.12 9.32
CA VAL A 130 -0.49 5.83 9.82
C VAL A 130 0.60 5.97 10.89
N GLY A 131 1.02 7.20 11.21
CA GLY A 131 2.09 7.45 12.17
C GLY A 131 3.47 7.43 11.52
N GLU A 132 4.46 6.90 12.22
CA GLU A 132 5.83 6.82 11.69
C GLU A 132 5.90 5.80 10.54
N VAL A 133 6.44 6.23 9.40
CA VAL A 133 6.68 5.41 8.21
C VAL A 133 8.16 5.45 7.92
N THR A 134 8.70 4.30 7.53
CA THR A 134 10.05 4.20 6.99
C THR A 134 9.98 4.17 5.46
N GLY A 135 10.78 5.01 4.81
CA GLY A 135 11.02 4.98 3.37
C GLY A 135 12.51 4.96 3.07
N SER A 136 12.88 4.59 1.86
CA SER A 136 14.25 4.64 1.37
C SER A 136 14.27 4.85 -0.14
N LYS A 137 15.40 5.29 -0.69
CA LYS A 137 15.56 5.34 -2.16
C LYS A 137 15.40 3.95 -2.78
N LYS A 138 15.94 2.91 -2.12
CA LYS A 138 15.73 1.50 -2.50
C LYS A 138 14.24 1.16 -2.61
N PHE A 139 13.43 1.53 -1.62
CA PHE A 139 11.99 1.27 -1.63
C PHE A 139 11.30 1.91 -2.86
N LEU A 140 11.66 3.16 -3.20
CA LEU A 140 11.11 3.84 -4.37
C LEU A 140 11.59 3.24 -5.69
N ASP A 141 12.87 2.87 -5.78
CA ASP A 141 13.41 2.20 -6.96
C ASP A 141 12.75 0.82 -7.18
N GLU A 142 12.45 0.09 -6.11
CA GLU A 142 11.64 -1.13 -6.18
C GLU A 142 10.21 -0.82 -6.65
N MET A 143 9.55 0.23 -6.12
CA MET A 143 8.22 0.64 -6.62
C MET A 143 8.23 0.87 -8.13
N LYS A 144 9.28 1.48 -8.70
CA LYS A 144 9.42 1.64 -10.16
C LYS A 144 9.45 0.31 -10.91
N ALA A 145 10.12 -0.71 -10.36
CA ALA A 145 10.13 -2.05 -10.94
C ALA A 145 8.75 -2.73 -10.90
N PHE A 146 7.89 -2.32 -9.97
CA PHE A 146 6.50 -2.80 -9.86
C PHE A 146 5.51 -2.03 -10.73
N ARG A 147 5.98 -1.15 -11.63
CA ARG A 147 5.11 -0.38 -12.54
C ARG A 147 4.12 -1.31 -13.21
N ILE A 148 2.82 -1.04 -13.01
CA ILE A 148 1.82 -1.86 -13.68
C ILE A 148 1.84 -1.60 -15.18
N THR A 149 1.90 -2.67 -15.96
CA THR A 149 1.95 -2.66 -17.43
C THR A 149 0.55 -2.79 -18.03
N ASN A 150 0.39 -2.40 -19.30
CA ASN A 150 -0.87 -2.60 -20.02
C ASN A 150 -1.23 -4.08 -20.16
N GLU A 151 -0.23 -4.97 -20.30
CA GLU A 151 -0.45 -6.41 -20.32
C GLU A 151 -1.05 -6.92 -19.00
N GLN A 152 -0.48 -6.50 -17.87
CA GLN A 152 -1.02 -6.84 -16.56
C GLN A 152 -2.44 -6.29 -16.37
N LEU A 153 -2.71 -5.06 -16.82
CA LEU A 153 -4.07 -4.49 -16.79
C LEU A 153 -5.05 -5.34 -17.62
N HIS A 154 -4.64 -5.83 -18.79
CA HIS A 154 -5.48 -6.72 -19.60
C HIS A 154 -5.73 -8.07 -18.94
N ASN A 155 -4.84 -8.52 -18.04
CA ASN A 155 -5.00 -9.77 -17.30
C ASN A 155 -5.99 -9.65 -16.13
N ILE A 156 -6.34 -8.44 -15.71
CA ILE A 156 -7.35 -8.21 -14.67
C ILE A 156 -8.74 -8.49 -15.26
N LYS A 157 -9.37 -9.58 -14.82
CA LYS A 157 -10.70 -10.01 -15.30
C LYS A 157 -11.84 -9.66 -14.36
N CYS A 158 -11.51 -9.25 -13.14
CA CYS A 158 -12.49 -8.95 -12.11
C CYS A 158 -12.99 -7.50 -12.16
N PRO A 159 -14.19 -7.21 -11.63
CA PRO A 159 -14.67 -5.84 -11.48
C PRO A 159 -13.77 -5.00 -10.59
N VAL A 160 -13.48 -3.77 -11.04
CA VAL A 160 -12.73 -2.76 -10.31
C VAL A 160 -13.66 -1.60 -9.97
N ARG A 161 -13.82 -1.29 -8.68
CA ARG A 161 -14.56 -0.12 -8.21
C ARG A 161 -13.60 0.89 -7.61
N ILE A 162 -13.69 2.13 -8.08
CA ILE A 162 -12.88 3.25 -7.59
C ILE A 162 -13.78 4.24 -6.86
N VAL A 163 -13.42 4.56 -5.63
CA VAL A 163 -13.94 5.69 -4.88
C VAL A 163 -12.85 6.76 -4.88
N HIS A 164 -13.09 7.84 -5.63
CA HIS A 164 -12.19 8.96 -5.74
C HIS A 164 -12.86 10.21 -5.17
N ALA A 165 -12.06 11.10 -4.61
CA ALA A 165 -12.51 12.36 -4.06
C ALA A 165 -11.83 13.50 -4.79
N THR A 166 -12.60 14.54 -5.09
CA THR A 166 -12.12 15.73 -5.78
C THR A 166 -11.38 16.69 -4.86
N ASP A 167 -11.70 16.66 -3.56
CA ASP A 167 -10.97 17.34 -2.50
C ASP A 167 -10.60 16.37 -1.37
N VAL A 168 -9.47 16.59 -0.72
CA VAL A 168 -9.08 15.85 0.49
C VAL A 168 -10.07 16.13 1.63
N SER A 169 -10.72 17.30 1.65
CA SER A 169 -11.81 17.58 2.58
C SER A 169 -13.08 16.76 2.32
N ASP A 170 -13.25 16.20 1.12
CA ASP A 170 -14.41 15.35 0.80
C ASP A 170 -14.27 13.94 1.39
N VAL A 171 -13.11 13.60 1.93
CA VAL A 171 -12.83 12.32 2.59
C VAL A 171 -12.44 12.60 4.03
N ASP A 172 -13.42 12.54 4.94
CA ASP A 172 -13.15 12.58 6.38
C ASP A 172 -12.19 11.45 6.75
N VAL A 173 -10.94 11.82 7.00
CA VAL A 173 -9.92 10.95 7.56
C VAL A 173 -10.13 10.98 9.08
N VAL A 174 -11.25 10.41 9.53
CA VAL A 174 -11.52 10.19 10.96
C VAL A 174 -10.41 9.33 11.57
#